data_AF-A0A2T2QA20-F1
#
_entry.id   AF-A0A2T2QA20-F1
#
_cell.length_a   1.000
_cell.length_b   1.000
_cell.length_c   1.000
_cell.angle_alpha   90.00
_cell.angle_beta   90.00
_cell.angle_gamma   90.00
#
_symmetry.space_group_name_H-M   'P 1'
#
loop_
_entity.id
_entity.type
_entity.pdbx_description
1 polymer ?
#
loop_
_entity_poly.entity_id
_entity_poly.type
_entity_poly.pdbx_seq_one_letter_code
_entity_poly.pdbx_strand_id
1 'polypeptide(L)'
;MNKVPERDGKAALGLRRDGDRADGHGVGIPLPSLGDQAAWKFTVAPTWPFSPNDSTPLTWWRTMPAHVLRDQERAKISETLRYVDVLRSDDEFRAALNGDADAAIATALAMMPIKTIDYHTDIAMTALLRCALAGQASAALVLAQIVGLTDVGHALTRELSVSWLGWGFRYSTEPEKFGEAGAVVLSAIKAHESGTKEG
;
A
#
# COMPACT_ATOMS: atom_id res chain seq x y z
N MET A 1 -36.19 50.72 -32.76
CA MET A 1 -35.11 50.69 -31.75
C MET A 1 -33.78 50.50 -32.49
N ASN A 2 -32.81 51.35 -32.16
CA ASN A 2 -31.60 51.67 -32.94
C ASN A 2 -30.39 50.77 -32.63
N LYS A 3 -29.56 50.60 -33.67
CA LYS A 3 -28.08 50.44 -33.74
C LYS A 3 -27.26 49.97 -32.52
N VAL A 4 -26.39 48.99 -32.81
CA VAL A 4 -25.12 48.62 -32.13
C VAL A 4 -24.20 49.87 -31.97
N PRO A 5 -23.31 49.91 -30.95
CA PRO A 5 -21.90 49.70 -31.30
C PRO A 5 -21.06 48.91 -30.27
N GLU A 6 -20.13 48.17 -30.86
CA GLU A 6 -18.85 47.67 -30.37
C GLU A 6 -17.91 48.79 -29.89
N ARG A 7 -17.10 48.53 -28.86
CA ARG A 7 -15.78 49.14 -28.55
C ARG A 7 -15.11 48.31 -27.45
N ASP A 8 -14.07 47.52 -27.74
CA ASP A 8 -12.64 47.87 -27.85
C ASP A 8 -12.03 48.52 -26.59
N GLY A 9 -10.95 47.92 -26.07
CA GLY A 9 -9.92 48.70 -25.36
C GLY A 9 -9.19 48.07 -24.17
N LYS A 10 -8.03 47.44 -24.47
CA LYS A 10 -6.72 47.62 -23.82
C LYS A 10 -6.50 47.26 -22.33
N ALA A 11 -5.71 46.19 -22.17
CA ALA A 11 -4.35 46.17 -21.58
C ALA A 11 -3.97 47.18 -20.48
N ALA A 12 -3.53 46.63 -19.34
CA ALA A 12 -2.49 47.24 -18.51
C ALA A 12 -1.53 46.16 -17.99
N LEU A 13 -0.28 46.26 -18.47
CA LEU A 13 0.91 45.71 -17.83
C LEU A 13 1.09 46.32 -16.44
N GLY A 14 1.67 45.57 -15.50
CA GLY A 14 2.15 46.18 -14.26
C GLY A 14 2.82 45.24 -13.28
N LEU A 15 4.14 45.14 -13.41
CA LEU A 15 5.12 45.06 -12.31
C LEU A 15 5.43 43.69 -11.67
N ARG A 16 6.60 43.19 -12.10
CA ARG A 16 7.53 42.42 -11.25
C ARG A 16 7.90 43.21 -9.99
N ARG A 17 8.03 42.50 -8.87
CA ARG A 17 9.14 42.67 -7.92
C ARG A 17 9.48 41.32 -7.28
N ASP A 18 10.74 40.96 -7.43
CA ASP A 18 11.45 39.92 -6.69
C ASP A 18 11.51 40.23 -5.19
N GLY A 19 11.57 39.18 -4.36
CA GLY A 19 11.77 39.32 -2.92
C GLY A 19 11.58 38.04 -2.10
N ASP A 20 12.44 37.05 -2.36
CA ASP A 20 13.12 36.15 -1.41
C ASP A 20 12.38 35.34 -0.31
N ARG A 21 12.65 34.03 -0.38
CA ARG A 21 12.80 33.01 0.69
C ARG A 21 11.84 32.92 1.88
N ALA A 22 11.13 31.79 1.93
CA ALA A 22 11.01 30.99 3.15
C ALA A 22 11.07 29.50 2.78
N ASP A 23 12.13 28.85 3.24
CA ASP A 23 12.31 27.41 3.22
C ASP A 23 11.26 26.77 4.15
N GLY A 24 10.49 25.82 3.61
CA GLY A 24 9.47 25.10 4.34
C GLY A 24 9.10 23.82 3.58
N HIS A 25 9.79 22.73 3.92
CA HIS A 25 9.47 21.40 3.44
C HIS A 25 8.03 21.02 3.84
N GLY A 26 7.11 21.17 2.90
CA GLY A 26 5.75 20.70 2.98
C GLY A 26 5.34 20.17 1.62
N VAL A 27 5.97 19.08 1.17
CA VAL A 27 5.60 18.46 -0.10
C VAL A 27 4.34 17.63 0.11
N GLY A 28 3.21 18.32 0.24
CA GLY A 28 1.90 17.72 0.04
C GLY A 28 1.76 17.39 -1.45
N ILE A 29 2.26 16.24 -1.87
CA ILE A 29 1.97 15.73 -3.22
C ILE A 29 0.59 15.08 -3.17
N PRO A 30 -0.40 15.58 -3.95
CA PRO A 30 -1.73 15.01 -3.97
C PRO A 30 -1.65 13.59 -4.56
N LEU A 31 -2.27 12.64 -3.88
CA LEU A 31 -2.56 11.33 -4.45
C LEU A 31 -3.38 11.52 -5.73
N PRO A 32 -3.11 10.76 -6.81
CA PRO A 32 -3.91 10.83 -8.02
C PRO A 32 -5.36 10.45 -7.70
N SER A 33 -6.30 11.26 -8.19
CA SER A 33 -7.73 11.02 -8.05
C SER A 33 -8.12 9.70 -8.72
N LEU A 34 -8.94 8.91 -8.02
CA LEU A 34 -9.38 7.56 -8.40
C LEU A 34 -10.11 7.50 -9.76
N GLY A 35 -10.55 8.65 -10.30
CA GLY A 35 -11.27 8.75 -11.58
C GLY A 35 -10.40 8.77 -12.83
N ASP A 36 -9.08 8.93 -12.72
CA ASP A 36 -8.23 9.18 -13.89
C ASP A 36 -7.54 7.90 -14.38
N GLN A 37 -8.28 7.00 -15.03
CA GLN A 37 -7.79 5.72 -15.58
C GLN A 37 -6.57 5.89 -16.52
N ALA A 38 -6.39 7.07 -17.13
CA ALA A 38 -5.27 7.37 -18.01
C ALA A 38 -3.93 7.58 -17.26
N ALA A 39 -3.97 7.93 -15.97
CA ALA A 39 -2.79 8.05 -15.11
C ALA A 39 -2.21 6.70 -14.68
N TRP A 40 -2.94 5.60 -14.89
CA TRP A 40 -2.52 4.23 -14.57
C TRP A 40 -1.79 3.54 -15.72
N LYS A 41 -1.39 4.29 -16.75
CA LYS A 41 -0.50 3.77 -17.79
C LYS A 41 0.81 3.38 -17.13
N PHE A 42 1.02 2.08 -16.95
CA PHE A 42 2.28 1.46 -16.56
C PHE A 42 3.36 1.86 -17.58
N THR A 43 3.95 3.04 -17.41
CA THR A 43 5.27 3.37 -17.95
C THR A 43 6.18 2.23 -17.57
N VAL A 44 6.80 1.61 -18.59
CA VAL A 44 7.72 0.45 -18.54
C VAL A 44 8.17 0.21 -17.10
N ALA A 45 7.60 -0.81 -16.46
CA ALA A 45 7.85 -1.08 -15.05
C ALA A 45 9.37 -1.08 -14.85
N PRO A 46 9.92 -0.28 -13.92
CA PRO A 46 11.33 -0.40 -13.57
C PRO A 46 11.62 -1.87 -13.34
N THR A 47 12.68 -2.39 -13.95
CA THR A 47 13.10 -3.79 -13.76
C THR A 47 13.19 -4.03 -12.27
N TRP A 48 12.25 -4.81 -11.73
CA TRP A 48 12.15 -5.00 -10.30
C TRP A 48 13.44 -5.67 -9.82
N PRO A 49 14.20 -5.07 -8.89
CA PRO A 49 15.58 -5.49 -8.62
C PRO A 49 15.66 -6.73 -7.72
N PHE A 50 14.53 -7.18 -7.17
CA PHE A 50 14.46 -8.33 -6.28
C PHE A 50 13.94 -9.56 -7.03
N SER A 51 14.56 -10.71 -6.76
CA SER A 51 14.08 -12.01 -7.23
C SER A 51 13.62 -12.88 -6.06
N PRO A 52 12.54 -13.67 -6.22
CA PRO A 52 12.18 -14.70 -5.25
C PRO A 52 13.32 -15.70 -4.97
N ASN A 53 14.28 -15.85 -5.89
CA ASN A 53 15.43 -16.73 -5.70
C ASN A 53 16.51 -16.13 -4.79
N ASP A 54 16.51 -14.81 -4.56
CA ASP A 54 17.54 -14.10 -3.78
C ASP A 54 17.10 -13.87 -2.32
N SER A 55 15.92 -14.35 -1.94
CA SER A 55 15.30 -14.06 -0.63
C SER A 55 14.37 -15.19 -0.19
N THR A 56 13.93 -15.15 1.07
CA THR A 56 13.07 -16.20 1.66
C THR A 56 11.59 -15.82 1.56
N PRO A 57 10.66 -16.80 1.51
CA PRO A 57 9.22 -16.52 1.45
C PRO A 57 8.70 -15.57 2.54
N LEU A 58 9.30 -15.62 3.73
CA LEU A 58 8.96 -14.75 4.86
C LEU A 58 9.26 -13.27 4.61
N THR A 59 10.12 -12.95 3.64
CA THR A 59 10.51 -11.56 3.32
C THR A 59 9.83 -11.03 2.05
N TRP A 60 9.04 -11.85 1.35
CA TRP A 60 8.46 -11.47 0.07
C TRP A 60 7.37 -10.40 0.18
N TRP A 61 6.67 -10.31 1.32
CA TRP A 61 5.68 -9.25 1.54
C TRP A 61 6.29 -7.85 1.44
N ARG A 62 7.57 -7.71 1.78
CA ARG A 62 8.33 -6.46 1.76
C ARG A 62 9.24 -6.27 0.54
N THR A 63 9.32 -7.25 -0.35
CA THR A 63 10.25 -7.20 -1.50
C THR A 63 9.63 -7.60 -2.84
N MET A 64 8.46 -8.24 -2.88
CA MET A 64 7.91 -8.82 -4.11
C MET A 64 6.56 -8.20 -4.50
N PRO A 65 6.42 -7.66 -5.73
CA PRO A 65 5.16 -7.18 -6.24
C PRO A 65 4.27 -8.38 -6.58
N ALA A 66 2.95 -8.18 -6.53
CA ALA A 66 1.98 -9.27 -6.60
C ALA A 66 2.13 -10.17 -7.86
N HIS A 67 2.52 -9.59 -9.00
CA HIS A 67 2.65 -10.30 -10.27
C HIS A 67 3.90 -11.21 -10.35
N VAL A 68 4.87 -11.03 -9.47
CA VAL A 68 6.06 -11.90 -9.38
C VAL A 68 5.75 -13.20 -8.63
N LEU A 69 4.77 -13.19 -7.73
CA LEU A 69 4.39 -14.33 -6.90
C LEU A 69 3.34 -15.22 -7.59
N ARG A 70 3.83 -16.11 -8.47
CA ARG A 70 3.01 -17.05 -9.22
C ARG A 70 2.78 -18.35 -8.44
N ASP A 71 2.24 -19.37 -9.09
CA ASP A 71 1.81 -20.62 -8.43
C ASP A 71 2.94 -21.31 -7.65
N GLN A 72 4.16 -21.32 -8.19
CA GLN A 72 5.30 -21.89 -7.48
C GLN A 72 5.65 -21.12 -6.20
N GLU A 73 5.66 -19.79 -6.27
CA GLU A 73 5.90 -18.93 -5.10
C GLU A 73 4.78 -19.06 -4.07
N ARG A 74 3.52 -19.14 -4.51
CA ARG A 74 2.35 -19.36 -3.65
C ARG A 74 2.42 -20.68 -2.89
N ALA A 75 2.88 -21.74 -3.56
CA ALA A 75 3.12 -23.03 -2.93
C ALA A 75 4.23 -22.92 -1.86
N LYS A 76 5.35 -22.25 -2.16
CA LYS A 76 6.43 -22.01 -1.19
C LYS A 76 5.98 -21.22 0.04
N ILE A 77 5.14 -20.19 -0.14
CA ILE A 77 4.55 -19.43 0.98
C ILE A 77 3.71 -20.37 1.85
N SER A 78 2.84 -21.17 1.23
CA SER A 78 1.94 -22.08 1.95
C SER A 78 2.71 -23.15 2.73
N GLU A 79 3.73 -23.74 2.12
CA GLU A 79 4.64 -24.70 2.75
C GLU A 79 5.36 -24.07 3.95
N THR A 80 5.89 -22.85 3.78
CA THR A 80 6.62 -22.12 4.82
C THR A 80 5.72 -21.85 6.03
N LEU A 81 4.51 -21.33 5.81
CA LEU A 81 3.56 -21.05 6.88
C LEU A 81 3.09 -22.33 7.59
N ARG A 82 2.91 -23.43 6.86
CA ARG A 82 2.61 -24.75 7.46
C ARG A 82 3.73 -25.23 8.38
N TYR A 83 4.99 -25.03 7.98
CA TYR A 83 6.13 -25.38 8.83
C TYR A 83 6.19 -24.52 10.09
N VAL A 84 5.92 -23.22 9.96
CA VAL A 84 5.84 -22.29 11.10
C VAL A 84 4.73 -22.70 12.08
N ASP A 85 3.54 -23.06 11.58
CA ASP A 85 2.41 -23.51 12.40
C ASP A 85 2.74 -24.76 13.21
N VAL A 86 3.46 -25.73 12.60
CA VAL A 86 3.91 -26.95 13.31
C VAL A 86 4.92 -26.63 14.41
N LEU A 87 5.82 -25.66 14.20
CA LEU A 87 6.84 -25.30 15.19
C LEU A 87 6.31 -24.38 16.30
N ARG A 88 5.30 -23.56 16.00
CA ARG A 88 4.73 -22.59 16.93
C ARG A 88 3.36 -23.10 17.38
N SER A 89 3.33 -23.83 18.50
CA SER A 89 2.08 -24.29 19.11
C SER A 89 1.26 -23.18 19.79
N ASP A 90 1.67 -21.91 19.65
CA ASP A 90 0.96 -20.77 20.22
C ASP A 90 -0.29 -20.44 19.38
N ASP A 91 -1.44 -20.32 20.05
CA ASP A 91 -2.74 -20.21 19.39
C ASP A 91 -2.95 -18.88 18.64
N GLU A 92 -2.17 -17.84 18.99
CA GLU A 92 -2.38 -16.46 18.55
C GLU A 92 -2.36 -16.26 17.03
N PHE A 93 -1.47 -16.97 16.31
CA PHE A 93 -1.34 -16.84 14.86
C PHE A 93 -2.04 -17.94 14.08
N ARG A 94 -2.54 -18.98 14.75
CA ARG A 94 -2.93 -20.24 14.09
C ARG A 94 -4.03 -20.04 13.05
N ALA A 95 -5.04 -19.23 13.33
CA ALA A 95 -6.10 -18.93 12.35
C ALA A 95 -5.52 -18.23 11.11
N ALA A 96 -4.70 -17.20 11.31
CA ALA A 96 -4.01 -16.48 10.23
C ALA A 96 -3.08 -17.41 9.42
N LEU A 97 -2.34 -18.29 10.11
CA LEU A 97 -1.45 -19.31 9.51
C LEU A 97 -2.21 -20.40 8.75
N ASN A 98 -3.50 -20.60 9.03
CA ASN A 98 -4.36 -21.53 8.28
C ASN A 98 -5.16 -20.87 7.13
N GLY A 99 -5.07 -19.55 6.97
CA GLY A 99 -5.59 -18.84 5.80
C GLY A 99 -6.88 -18.08 6.07
N ASP A 100 -7.25 -17.92 7.34
CA ASP A 100 -8.30 -17.02 7.76
C ASP A 100 -7.86 -15.57 7.48
N ALA A 101 -8.56 -14.93 6.54
CA ALA A 101 -8.23 -13.58 6.08
C ALA A 101 -8.51 -12.52 7.15
N ASP A 102 -9.60 -12.67 7.90
CA ASP A 102 -9.97 -11.71 8.94
C ASP A 102 -9.00 -11.79 10.11
N ALA A 103 -8.62 -13.01 10.50
CA ALA A 103 -7.56 -13.22 11.48
C ALA A 103 -6.23 -12.64 11.00
N ALA A 104 -5.82 -12.90 9.75
CA ALA A 104 -4.56 -12.37 9.21
C ALA A 104 -4.55 -10.84 9.15
N ILE A 105 -5.67 -10.21 8.79
CA ILE A 105 -5.83 -8.76 8.81
C ILE A 105 -5.74 -8.22 10.24
N ALA A 106 -6.48 -8.80 11.18
CA ALA A 106 -6.48 -8.37 12.58
C ALA A 106 -5.08 -8.48 13.20
N THR A 107 -4.40 -9.60 12.98
CA THR A 107 -3.02 -9.84 13.42
C THR A 107 -2.06 -8.80 12.85
N ALA A 108 -2.11 -8.53 11.55
CA ALA A 108 -1.22 -7.55 10.93
C ALA A 108 -1.48 -6.12 11.41
N LEU A 109 -2.74 -5.74 11.60
CA LEU A 109 -3.11 -4.42 12.12
C LEU A 109 -2.69 -4.24 13.58
N ALA A 110 -2.76 -5.27 14.41
CA ALA A 110 -2.32 -5.24 15.81
C ALA A 110 -0.81 -4.96 15.96
N MET A 111 -0.02 -5.20 14.92
CA MET A 111 1.42 -4.90 14.90
C MET A 111 1.75 -3.44 14.54
N MET A 112 0.76 -2.64 14.12
CA MET A 112 1.02 -1.27 13.71
C MET A 112 1.18 -0.33 14.92
N PRO A 113 2.16 0.59 14.92
CA PRO A 113 3.17 0.78 13.87
C PRO A 113 4.32 -0.23 13.95
N ILE A 114 4.72 -0.77 12.79
CA ILE A 114 5.90 -1.63 12.68
C ILE A 114 7.16 -0.75 12.69
N LYS A 115 7.78 -0.64 13.87
CA LYS A 115 9.06 0.10 14.06
C LYS A 115 10.29 -0.75 13.77
N THR A 116 10.16 -2.07 13.87
CA THR A 116 11.24 -3.02 13.65
C THR A 116 10.66 -4.26 13.01
N ILE A 117 11.24 -4.68 11.89
CA ILE A 117 10.83 -5.90 11.20
C ILE A 117 11.59 -7.06 11.84
N ASP A 118 10.89 -7.83 12.66
CA ASP A 118 11.39 -9.05 13.26
C ASP A 118 10.74 -10.29 12.63
N TYR A 119 11.09 -11.47 13.15
CA TYR A 119 10.57 -12.74 12.66
C TYR A 119 9.05 -12.88 12.84
N HIS A 120 8.47 -12.30 13.90
CA HIS A 120 7.03 -12.34 14.13
C HIS A 120 6.27 -11.48 13.12
N THR A 121 6.81 -10.29 12.84
CA THR A 121 6.31 -9.39 11.80
C THR A 121 6.34 -10.08 10.44
N ASP A 122 7.46 -10.70 10.09
CA ASP A 122 7.60 -11.42 8.82
C ASP A 122 6.59 -12.58 8.71
N ILE A 123 6.31 -13.32 9.80
CA ILE A 123 5.27 -14.38 9.81
C ILE A 123 3.88 -13.79 9.56
N ALA A 124 3.46 -12.79 10.34
CA ALA A 124 2.12 -12.23 10.24
C ALA A 124 1.87 -11.60 8.87
N MET A 125 2.85 -10.83 8.38
CA MET A 125 2.76 -10.21 7.06
C MET A 125 2.78 -11.24 5.94
N THR A 126 3.46 -12.39 6.12
CA THR A 126 3.42 -13.49 5.14
C THR A 126 2.08 -14.24 5.16
N ALA A 127 1.43 -14.36 6.33
CA ALA A 127 0.07 -14.90 6.43
C ALA A 127 -0.95 -13.99 5.70
N LEU A 128 -0.84 -12.67 5.90
CA LEU A 128 -1.64 -11.67 5.18
C LEU A 128 -1.38 -11.72 3.67
N LEU A 129 -0.11 -11.80 3.27
CA LEU A 129 0.32 -11.97 1.89
C LEU A 129 -0.33 -13.18 1.21
N ARG A 130 -0.37 -14.34 1.89
CA ARG A 130 -1.04 -15.53 1.36
C ARG A 130 -2.53 -15.27 1.11
N CYS A 131 -3.22 -14.61 2.04
CA CYS A 131 -4.63 -14.28 1.89
C CYS A 131 -4.87 -13.34 0.71
N ALA A 132 -4.03 -12.31 0.56
CA ALA A 132 -4.07 -11.41 -0.60
C ALA A 132 -3.88 -12.17 -1.93
N LEU A 133 -2.93 -13.10 -1.99
CA LEU A 133 -2.68 -13.93 -3.17
C LEU A 133 -3.84 -14.89 -3.46
N ALA A 134 -4.57 -15.34 -2.44
CA ALA A 134 -5.79 -16.14 -2.58
C ALA A 134 -7.00 -15.35 -3.12
N GLY A 135 -6.82 -14.07 -3.43
CA GLY A 135 -7.87 -13.21 -4.01
C GLY A 135 -8.66 -12.41 -2.98
N GLN A 136 -8.22 -12.39 -1.70
CA GLN A 136 -8.90 -11.58 -0.69
C GLN A 136 -8.54 -10.10 -0.86
N ALA A 137 -9.47 -9.34 -1.44
CA ALA A 137 -9.27 -7.92 -1.76
C ALA A 137 -8.90 -7.10 -0.51
N SER A 138 -9.62 -7.30 0.61
CA SER A 138 -9.35 -6.62 1.88
C SER A 138 -7.94 -6.91 2.42
N ALA A 139 -7.46 -8.15 2.30
CA ALA A 139 -6.11 -8.50 2.72
C ALA A 139 -5.06 -7.81 1.86
N ALA A 140 -5.27 -7.74 0.53
CA ALA A 140 -4.38 -7.02 -0.38
C ALA A 140 -4.36 -5.51 -0.10
N LEU A 141 -5.52 -4.92 0.23
CA LEU A 141 -5.64 -3.52 0.62
C LEU A 141 -4.83 -3.23 1.90
N VAL A 142 -5.04 -4.02 2.95
CA VAL A 142 -4.33 -3.86 4.23
C VAL A 142 -2.83 -4.04 4.04
N LEU A 143 -2.41 -5.05 3.25
CA LEU A 143 -1.00 -5.26 2.92
C LEU A 143 -0.40 -4.05 2.20
N ALA A 144 -1.11 -3.47 1.23
CA ALA A 144 -0.66 -2.27 0.54
C ALA A 144 -0.47 -1.09 1.49
N GLN A 145 -1.39 -0.87 2.43
CA GLN A 145 -1.29 0.21 3.40
C GLN A 145 -0.12 -0.01 4.37
N ILE A 146 0.02 -1.20 4.93
CA ILE A 146 1.09 -1.51 5.88
C ILE A 146 2.46 -1.36 5.19
N VAL A 147 2.63 -1.92 3.98
CA VAL A 147 3.87 -1.74 3.21
C VAL A 147 4.14 -0.25 2.96
N GLY A 148 3.12 0.53 2.57
CA GLY A 148 3.28 1.96 2.28
C GLY A 148 3.65 2.81 3.50
N LEU A 149 3.39 2.33 4.71
CA LEU A 149 3.66 3.02 5.97
C LEU A 149 4.89 2.48 6.72
N THR A 150 5.40 1.32 6.31
CA THR A 150 6.54 0.66 6.96
C THR A 150 7.83 0.99 6.21
N ASP A 151 8.90 1.32 6.94
CA ASP A 151 10.24 1.36 6.35
C ASP A 151 10.73 -0.07 6.08
N VAL A 152 10.50 -0.55 4.86
CA VAL A 152 10.93 -1.88 4.41
C VAL A 152 12.40 -1.94 3.96
N GLY A 153 13.13 -0.83 4.06
CA GLY A 153 14.58 -0.77 3.82
C GLY A 153 14.99 -0.58 2.36
N HIS A 154 14.09 -0.11 1.49
CA HIS A 154 14.42 0.19 0.09
C HIS A 154 13.54 1.29 -0.52
N ALA A 155 14.01 1.94 -1.58
CA ALA A 155 13.31 3.06 -2.21
C ALA A 155 12.00 2.68 -2.93
N LEU A 156 11.76 1.39 -3.19
CA LEU A 156 10.61 0.89 -3.97
C LEU A 156 9.35 0.61 -3.14
N THR A 157 9.29 1.10 -1.90
CA THR A 157 8.16 0.86 -0.98
C THR A 157 6.83 1.34 -1.57
N ARG A 158 6.83 2.49 -2.25
CA ARG A 158 5.64 3.06 -2.86
C ARG A 158 5.14 2.19 -4.01
N GLU A 159 6.03 1.77 -4.89
CA GLU A 159 5.73 0.92 -6.04
C GLU A 159 5.22 -0.45 -5.59
N LEU A 160 5.81 -0.99 -4.52
CA LEU A 160 5.36 -2.24 -3.89
C LEU A 160 3.93 -2.10 -3.36
N SER A 161 3.65 -1.03 -2.59
CA SER A 161 2.32 -0.72 -2.09
C SER A 161 1.29 -0.59 -3.22
N VAL A 162 1.62 0.16 -4.27
CA VAL A 162 0.74 0.32 -5.45
C VAL A 162 0.50 -1.02 -6.16
N SER A 163 1.51 -1.90 -6.23
CA SER A 163 1.34 -3.23 -6.81
C SER A 163 0.29 -4.05 -6.06
N TRP A 164 0.32 -4.01 -4.73
CA TRP A 164 -0.65 -4.70 -3.89
C TRP A 164 -2.04 -4.08 -3.94
N LEU A 165 -2.13 -2.75 -3.99
CA LEU A 165 -3.40 -2.05 -4.15
C LEU A 165 -4.07 -2.41 -5.49
N GLY A 166 -3.29 -2.38 -6.58
CA GLY A 166 -3.77 -2.78 -7.91
C GLY A 166 -4.15 -4.26 -7.98
N TRP A 167 -3.49 -5.12 -7.21
CA TRP A 167 -3.89 -6.52 -7.06
C TRP A 167 -5.26 -6.63 -6.38
N GLY A 168 -5.44 -6.01 -5.21
CA GLY A 168 -6.71 -6.03 -4.48
C GLY A 168 -7.88 -5.50 -5.29
N PHE A 169 -7.67 -4.41 -6.04
CA PHE A 169 -8.69 -3.83 -6.92
C PHE A 169 -9.20 -4.82 -7.97
N ARG A 170 -8.32 -5.67 -8.55
CA ARG A 170 -8.71 -6.69 -9.55
C ARG A 170 -9.60 -7.79 -8.98
N TYR A 171 -9.50 -8.05 -7.69
CA TYR A 171 -10.28 -9.09 -7.00
C TYR A 171 -11.43 -8.53 -6.16
N SER A 172 -11.61 -7.20 -6.14
CA SER A 172 -12.77 -6.60 -5.49
C SER A 172 -14.02 -6.79 -6.34
N THR A 173 -15.10 -7.26 -5.73
CA THR A 173 -16.44 -7.28 -6.33
C THR A 173 -17.10 -5.91 -6.32
N GLU A 174 -16.58 -4.96 -5.53
CA GLU A 174 -17.12 -3.62 -5.35
C GLU A 174 -15.98 -2.57 -5.39
N PRO A 175 -15.53 -2.17 -6.60
CA PRO A 175 -14.34 -1.30 -6.75
C PRO A 175 -14.47 0.09 -6.12
N GLU A 176 -15.68 0.65 -6.09
CA GLU A 176 -15.95 1.96 -5.48
C GLU A 176 -15.75 1.91 -3.96
N LYS A 177 -16.37 0.92 -3.29
CA LYS A 177 -16.23 0.72 -1.84
C LYS A 177 -14.81 0.35 -1.42
N PHE A 178 -14.05 -0.29 -2.31
CA PHE A 178 -12.64 -0.61 -2.07
C PHE A 178 -11.78 0.64 -1.86
N GLY A 179 -12.00 1.69 -2.65
CA GLY A 179 -11.31 2.97 -2.51
C GLY A 179 -11.64 3.66 -1.18
N GLU A 180 -12.93 3.69 -0.82
CA GLU A 180 -13.42 4.24 0.46
C GLU A 180 -12.84 3.47 1.65
N ALA A 181 -12.86 2.14 1.60
CA ALA A 181 -12.28 1.29 2.62
C ALA A 181 -10.78 1.57 2.81
N GLY A 182 -10.04 1.87 1.73
CA GLY A 182 -8.63 2.25 1.82
C GLY A 182 -8.41 3.51 2.66
N ALA A 183 -9.24 4.53 2.50
CA ALA A 183 -9.17 5.76 3.28
C ALA A 183 -9.50 5.53 4.77
N VAL A 184 -10.46 4.65 5.05
CA VAL A 184 -10.84 4.26 6.42
C VAL A 184 -9.69 3.52 7.11
N VAL A 185 -9.11 2.50 6.45
CA VAL A 185 -7.99 1.72 6.99
C VAL A 185 -6.79 2.63 7.27
N LEU A 186 -6.43 3.51 6.32
CA LEU A 186 -5.32 4.44 6.50
C LEU A 186 -5.55 5.41 7.68
N SER A 187 -6.78 5.90 7.84
CA SER A 187 -7.15 6.76 8.97
C SER A 187 -7.06 6.01 10.30
N ALA A 188 -7.52 4.76 10.36
CA ALA A 188 -7.46 3.93 11.55
C ALA A 188 -6.00 3.65 11.99
N ILE A 189 -5.12 3.33 11.04
CA ILE A 189 -3.69 3.10 11.34
C ILE A 189 -3.05 4.38 11.89
N LYS A 190 -3.28 5.53 11.27
CA LYS A 190 -2.73 6.83 11.73
C LYS A 190 -3.27 7.26 13.10
N ALA A 191 -4.53 6.96 13.40
CA ALA A 191 -5.11 7.22 14.71
C ALA A 191 -4.41 6.38 15.80
N HIS A 192 -4.13 5.10 15.50
CA HIS A 192 -3.40 4.21 16.40
C HIS A 192 -1.98 4.71 16.69
N GLU A 193 -1.28 5.23 15.67
CA GLU A 193 0.04 5.84 15.83
C GLU A 193 0.04 7.10 16.70
N SER A 194 -1.05 7.87 16.65
CA SER A 194 -1.17 9.15 17.38
C SER A 194 -1.50 8.93 18.86
N GLY A 195 -2.35 7.94 19.18
CA GLY A 195 -2.70 7.59 20.56
C GLY A 195 -1.57 6.91 21.35
N THR A 196 -0.60 6.31 20.65
CA THR A 196 0.56 5.64 21.29
C THR A 196 1.64 6.64 21.74
N LYS A 197 1.53 7.93 21.41
CA LYS A 197 2.52 8.97 21.77
C LYS A 197 2.27 9.65 23.12
N GLU A 198 1.22 9.30 23.85
CA GLU A 198 0.85 9.92 25.14
C GLU A 198 0.97 8.99 26.37
N GLY A 199 1.69 7.87 26.25
CA GLY A 199 1.94 6.92 27.36
C GLY A 199 3.32 7.03 27.99
#